data_AF-A0A6L7IMA1-F1
#
_entry.id   AF-A0A6L7IMA1-F1
#
_cell.length_a   1.000
_cell.length_b   1.000
_cell.length_c   1.000
_cell.angle_alpha   90.00
_cell.angle_beta   90.00
_cell.angle_gamma   90.00
#
_symmetry.space_group_name_H-M   'P 1'
#
loop_
_entity.id
_entity.type
_entity.pdbx_description
1 polymer ?
#
loop_
_entity_poly.entity_id
_entity_poly.type
_entity_poly.pdbx_seq_one_letter_code
_entity_poly.pdbx_strand_id
1 'polypeptide(L)'
;MKSTFSILIIFIFSTFYSQEYQSNKVKIGKYNYEIYLKGFYNYEIDEYGINYYIRLKGKESFIGSFLSYRTFLKSRNTPILDDKLPTNPLLKFKDREVTGEGKIEIKKDKKEIINTFIKYTKANDEDSDSTKSVYRQGKNGYFRLVSFTEYRKGTKKTVIEK
;
A
#
# COMPACT_ATOMS: atom_id res chain seq x y z
N MET A 1 26.34 -4.55 -50.58
CA MET A 1 26.39 -4.60 -49.10
C MET A 1 25.09 -4.04 -48.55
N LYS A 2 24.22 -4.88 -48.00
CA LYS A 2 22.96 -4.45 -47.38
C LYS A 2 23.20 -4.32 -45.88
N SER A 3 23.20 -3.09 -45.37
CA SER A 3 23.27 -2.79 -43.95
C SER A 3 21.91 -3.05 -43.32
N THR A 4 21.81 -4.08 -42.47
CA THR A 4 20.64 -4.29 -41.62
C THR A 4 20.90 -3.66 -40.27
N PHE A 5 20.22 -2.54 -40.02
CA PHE A 5 20.18 -1.84 -38.74
C PHE A 5 19.26 -2.64 -37.80
N SER A 6 19.83 -3.38 -36.85
CA SER A 6 19.06 -4.08 -35.82
C SER A 6 18.77 -3.12 -34.66
N ILE A 7 17.52 -2.66 -34.55
CA ILE A 7 17.03 -1.93 -33.39
C ILE A 7 16.76 -2.97 -32.28
N LEU A 8 17.63 -2.99 -31.27
CA LEU A 8 17.44 -3.78 -30.07
C LEU A 8 16.47 -3.04 -29.15
N ILE A 9 15.18 -3.43 -29.17
CA ILE A 9 14.19 -2.93 -28.21
C ILE A 9 14.39 -3.70 -26.90
N ILE A 10 15.10 -3.10 -25.94
CA ILE A 10 15.19 -3.61 -24.58
C ILE A 10 13.88 -3.28 -23.86
N PHE A 11 12.94 -4.22 -23.85
CA PHE A 11 11.81 -4.19 -22.92
C PHE A 11 12.34 -4.45 -21.51
N ILE A 12 12.55 -3.38 -20.75
CA ILE A 12 12.80 -3.49 -19.31
C ILE A 12 11.46 -3.85 -18.65
N PHE A 13 11.21 -5.15 -18.52
CA PHE A 13 10.18 -5.67 -17.63
C PHE A 13 10.60 -5.37 -16.18
N SER A 14 10.10 -4.28 -15.61
CA SER A 14 10.13 -4.09 -14.17
C SER A 14 9.14 -5.08 -13.55
N THR A 15 9.63 -6.26 -13.19
CA THR A 15 8.90 -7.19 -12.34
C THR A 15 8.82 -6.60 -10.94
N PHE A 16 7.80 -5.77 -10.70
CA PHE A 16 7.39 -5.41 -9.35
C PHE A 16 6.83 -6.68 -8.68
N TYR A 17 7.70 -7.41 -7.98
CA TYR A 17 7.31 -8.54 -7.14
C TYR A 17 6.54 -8.01 -5.93
N SER A 18 5.24 -7.83 -6.11
CA SER A 18 4.30 -7.71 -5.03
C SER A 18 3.58 -9.04 -4.90
N GLN A 19 3.79 -9.74 -3.80
CA GLN A 19 3.00 -10.92 -3.48
C GLN A 19 1.60 -10.48 -3.01
N GLU A 20 0.57 -10.99 -3.68
CA GLU A 20 -0.82 -10.79 -3.29
C GLU A 20 -1.14 -11.72 -2.11
N TYR A 21 -1.44 -11.16 -0.94
CA TYR A 21 -1.48 -11.95 0.30
C TYR A 21 -2.85 -12.52 0.67
N GLN A 22 -3.96 -12.02 0.10
CA GLN A 22 -5.31 -12.57 0.29
C GLN A 22 -6.27 -11.85 -0.66
N SER A 23 -6.97 -12.55 -1.55
CA SER A 23 -7.93 -11.95 -2.50
C SER A 23 -9.38 -12.24 -2.07
N ASN A 24 -10.16 -11.17 -1.87
CA ASN A 24 -11.59 -11.24 -1.55
C ASN A 24 -12.41 -10.55 -2.64
N LYS A 25 -13.40 -11.25 -3.20
CA LYS A 25 -14.33 -10.68 -4.18
C LYS A 25 -15.47 -9.96 -3.46
N VAL A 26 -15.76 -8.72 -3.85
CA VAL A 26 -16.85 -7.91 -3.27
C VAL A 26 -17.64 -7.18 -4.34
N LYS A 27 -18.97 -7.17 -4.20
CA LYS A 27 -19.86 -6.37 -5.03
C LYS A 27 -20.14 -5.02 -4.36
N ILE A 28 -19.86 -3.92 -5.06
CA ILE A 28 -20.15 -2.55 -4.61
C ILE A 28 -20.89 -1.83 -5.75
N GLY A 29 -22.12 -1.40 -5.49
CA GLY A 29 -23.01 -0.94 -6.56
C GLY A 29 -23.24 -2.04 -7.61
N LYS A 30 -23.02 -1.70 -8.89
CA LYS A 30 -23.18 -2.65 -10.01
C LYS A 30 -21.90 -3.39 -10.40
N TYR A 31 -20.79 -3.14 -9.72
CA TYR A 31 -19.47 -3.65 -10.09
C TYR A 31 -18.99 -4.71 -9.10
N ASN A 32 -18.28 -5.71 -9.62
CA ASN A 32 -17.57 -6.72 -8.83
C ASN A 32 -16.08 -6.36 -8.79
N TYR A 33 -15.53 -6.33 -7.59
CA TYR A 33 -14.15 -5.98 -7.31
C TYR A 33 -13.42 -7.15 -6.70
N GLU A 34 -12.10 -7.11 -6.85
CA GLU A 34 -11.16 -7.91 -6.08
C GLU A 34 -10.43 -6.98 -5.11
N ILE A 35 -10.43 -7.31 -3.82
CA ILE A 35 -9.66 -6.60 -2.79
C ILE A 35 -8.56 -7.52 -2.31
N TYR A 36 -7.34 -7.03 -2.29
CA TYR A 36 -6.18 -7.80 -1.85
C TYR A 36 -5.13 -6.98 -1.14
N LEU A 37 -4.21 -7.70 -0.50
CA LEU A 37 -3.07 -7.13 0.21
C LEU A 37 -1.81 -7.23 -0.65
N LYS A 38 -1.00 -6.18 -0.66
CA LYS A 38 0.25 -6.08 -1.43
C LYS A 38 1.34 -5.42 -0.59
N GLY A 39 2.49 -6.08 -0.52
CA GLY A 39 3.64 -5.61 0.26
C GLY A 39 4.34 -4.39 -0.35
N PHE A 40 4.99 -3.59 0.47
CA PHE A 40 5.87 -2.51 0.06
C PHE A 40 7.07 -2.35 1.00
N TYR A 41 8.08 -1.62 0.54
CA TYR A 41 9.22 -1.19 1.35
C TYR A 41 9.55 0.28 1.03
N ASN A 42 9.74 1.08 2.08
CA ASN A 42 10.13 2.48 2.01
C ASN A 42 11.58 2.63 2.50
N TYR A 43 12.47 2.96 1.56
CA TYR A 43 13.91 3.09 1.81
C TYR A 43 14.28 4.32 2.64
N GLU A 44 13.49 5.41 2.59
CA GLU A 44 13.82 6.68 3.27
C GLU A 44 13.72 6.54 4.79
N ILE A 45 12.76 5.73 5.25
CA ILE A 45 12.45 5.55 6.67
C ILE A 45 12.64 4.10 7.13
N ASP A 46 13.31 3.28 6.31
CA ASP A 46 13.55 1.83 6.50
C ASP A 46 12.31 1.12 7.05
N GLU A 47 11.19 1.24 6.33
CA GLU A 47 9.90 0.72 6.77
C GLU A 47 9.29 -0.22 5.75
N TYR A 48 8.94 -1.41 6.20
CA TYR A 48 8.17 -2.38 5.43
C TYR A 48 6.70 -2.22 5.74
N GLY A 49 5.85 -2.66 4.81
CA GLY A 49 4.44 -2.75 5.11
C GLY A 49 3.63 -3.51 4.09
N ILE A 50 2.33 -3.53 4.35
CA ILE A 50 1.31 -4.20 3.56
C ILE A 50 0.17 -3.22 3.36
N ASN A 51 -0.28 -3.08 2.12
CA ASN A 51 -1.32 -2.14 1.72
C ASN A 51 -2.54 -2.89 1.16
N TYR A 52 -3.72 -2.29 1.36
CA TYR A 52 -4.95 -2.68 0.69
C TYR A 52 -5.00 -2.13 -0.73
N TYR A 53 -5.29 -3.00 -1.68
CA TYR A 53 -5.56 -2.68 -3.07
C TYR A 53 -6.95 -3.15 -3.47
N ILE A 54 -7.54 -2.44 -4.43
CA ILE A 54 -8.77 -2.83 -5.10
C ILE A 54 -8.52 -2.91 -6.61
N ARG A 55 -9.10 -3.92 -7.26
CA ARG A 55 -9.00 -4.14 -8.70
C ARG A 55 -10.37 -4.22 -9.36
N LEU A 56 -10.51 -3.50 -10.47
CA LEU A 56 -11.66 -3.55 -11.37
C LEU A 56 -11.16 -3.71 -12.80
N LYS A 57 -11.59 -4.77 -13.50
CA LYS A 57 -11.23 -5.04 -14.91
C LYS A 57 -9.70 -4.98 -15.14
N GLY A 58 -8.93 -5.61 -14.25
CA GLY A 58 -7.46 -5.66 -14.34
C GLY A 58 -6.73 -4.37 -13.91
N LYS A 59 -7.44 -3.26 -13.67
CA LYS A 59 -6.81 -2.03 -13.16
C LYS A 59 -6.79 -2.04 -11.64
N GLU A 60 -5.60 -1.95 -11.06
CA GLU A 60 -5.41 -1.85 -9.60
C GLU A 60 -5.44 -0.40 -9.10
N SER A 61 -5.78 -0.22 -7.84
CA SER A 61 -5.73 1.08 -7.14
C SER A 61 -5.47 0.86 -5.66
N PHE A 62 -4.58 1.67 -5.10
CA PHE A 62 -4.32 1.73 -3.66
C PHE A 62 -5.52 2.32 -2.92
N ILE A 63 -5.92 1.71 -1.80
CA ILE A 63 -7.06 2.18 -0.99
C ILE A 63 -6.76 2.27 0.51
N GLY A 64 -5.54 2.00 0.95
CA GLY A 64 -5.13 2.17 2.34
C GLY A 64 -3.97 1.29 2.76
N SER A 65 -3.45 1.55 3.96
CA SER A 65 -2.39 0.74 4.58
C SER A 65 -2.99 -0.21 5.61
N PHE A 66 -2.52 -1.45 5.65
CA PHE A 66 -2.95 -2.48 6.58
C PHE A 66 -2.00 -2.59 7.77
N LEU A 67 -0.70 -2.71 7.50
CA LEU A 67 0.32 -2.92 8.53
C LEU A 67 1.62 -2.28 8.07
N SER A 68 2.33 -1.61 8.97
CA SER A 68 3.72 -1.20 8.77
C SER A 68 4.59 -1.69 9.92
N TYR A 69 5.85 -2.00 9.62
CA TYR A 69 6.80 -2.49 10.60
C TYR A 69 8.25 -2.20 10.19
N ARG A 70 9.14 -2.16 11.19
CA ARG A 70 10.59 -2.04 11.01
C ARG A 70 11.31 -3.25 11.58
N THR A 71 12.51 -3.53 11.09
CA THR A 71 13.39 -4.56 11.67
C THR A 71 14.31 -3.91 12.70
N PHE A 72 14.48 -4.51 13.89
CA PHE A 72 15.35 -3.94 14.92
C PHE A 72 16.82 -3.92 14.50
N LEU A 73 17.53 -2.85 14.88
CA LEU A 73 18.96 -2.62 14.61
C LEU A 73 19.88 -3.78 14.99
N LYS A 74 19.57 -4.55 16.05
CA LYS A 74 20.36 -5.73 16.46
C LYS A 74 20.42 -6.83 15.38
N SER A 75 19.46 -6.84 14.46
CA SER A 75 19.37 -7.80 13.34
C SER A 75 20.01 -7.26 12.05
N ARG A 76 20.38 -5.96 11.99
CA ARG A 76 21.06 -5.31 10.84
C ARG A 76 22.53 -5.73 10.67
N ASN A 77 23.12 -6.42 11.65
CA ASN A 77 24.46 -7.02 11.54
C ASN A 77 24.46 -8.35 10.77
N THR A 78 23.31 -8.79 10.26
CA THR A 78 23.26 -9.89 9.29
C THR A 78 23.56 -9.29 7.92
N PRO A 79 24.63 -9.70 7.23
CA PRO A 79 24.96 -9.15 5.92
C PRO A 79 23.75 -9.25 5.00
N ILE A 80 23.43 -8.13 4.34
CA ILE A 80 22.44 -8.09 3.26
C ILE A 80 22.97 -9.03 2.18
N LEU A 81 22.44 -10.26 2.16
CA LEU A 81 22.81 -11.27 1.17
C LEU A 81 22.09 -10.91 -0.12
N ASP A 82 22.88 -10.34 -1.03
CA ASP A 82 22.69 -10.26 -2.49
C ASP A 82 21.77 -9.13 -3.00
N ASP A 83 22.39 -8.13 -3.64
CA ASP A 83 21.77 -6.94 -4.24
C ASP A 83 20.85 -7.24 -5.44
N LYS A 84 20.63 -8.53 -5.76
CA LYS A 84 19.88 -8.99 -6.93
C LYS A 84 18.65 -9.85 -6.62
N LEU A 85 18.33 -10.15 -5.36
CA LEU A 85 17.16 -10.97 -5.03
C LEU A 85 15.97 -10.11 -4.57
N PRO A 86 14.73 -10.38 -5.03
CA PRO A 86 13.53 -9.77 -4.46
C PRO A 86 13.36 -10.23 -3.01
N THR A 87 12.93 -9.31 -2.15
CA THR A 87 12.80 -9.55 -0.71
C THR A 87 11.86 -10.74 -0.44
N ASN A 88 12.43 -11.85 0.04
CA ASN A 88 11.67 -13.05 0.38
C ASN A 88 10.79 -12.77 1.61
N PRO A 89 9.46 -12.81 1.48
CA PRO A 89 8.57 -12.33 2.54
C PRO A 89 8.23 -13.42 3.58
N LEU A 90 8.92 -14.57 3.54
CA LEU A 90 8.74 -15.69 4.49
C LEU A 90 10.01 -16.07 5.27
N LEU A 91 11.13 -15.35 5.15
CA LEU A 91 12.35 -15.65 5.91
C LEU A 91 12.28 -15.17 7.38
N LYS A 92 11.47 -15.87 8.20
CA LYS A 92 11.66 -16.06 9.66
C LYS A 92 12.02 -14.80 10.47
N PHE A 93 11.03 -14.04 10.93
CA PHE A 93 11.27 -12.73 11.56
C PHE A 93 10.78 -12.66 13.02
N LYS A 94 11.70 -12.85 13.98
CA LYS A 94 11.45 -12.67 15.44
C LYS A 94 11.63 -11.21 15.91
N ASP A 95 12.21 -10.36 15.06
CA ASP A 95 12.74 -9.04 15.43
C ASP A 95 12.10 -7.88 14.64
N ARG A 96 10.76 -7.75 14.71
CA ARG A 96 10.04 -6.65 14.04
C ARG A 96 9.23 -5.84 15.04
N GLU A 97 9.32 -4.52 14.93
CA GLU A 97 8.45 -3.58 15.63
C GLU A 97 7.31 -3.20 14.71
N VAL A 98 6.06 -3.43 15.12
CA VAL A 98 4.89 -2.89 14.42
C VAL A 98 4.88 -1.38 14.63
N THR A 99 4.99 -0.63 13.53
CA THR A 99 5.02 0.84 13.57
C THR A 99 3.66 1.45 13.29
N GLY A 100 2.71 0.68 12.76
CA GLY A 100 1.35 1.15 12.52
C GLY A 100 0.43 0.08 11.96
N GLU A 101 -0.86 0.31 12.14
CA GLU A 101 -1.93 -0.61 11.73
C GLU A 101 -3.10 0.16 11.13
N GLY A 102 -3.75 -0.46 10.15
CA GLY A 102 -4.93 0.09 9.51
C GLY A 102 -5.96 -0.94 9.13
N LYS A 103 -7.11 -0.43 8.75
CA LYS A 103 -8.28 -1.21 8.38
C LYS A 103 -9.09 -0.44 7.34
N ILE A 104 -9.80 -1.21 6.52
CA ILE A 104 -10.79 -0.68 5.60
C ILE A 104 -12.21 -1.10 6.02
N GLU A 105 -13.16 -0.20 5.84
CA GLU A 105 -14.59 -0.43 5.98
C GLU A 105 -15.26 -0.13 4.63
N ILE A 106 -16.10 -1.05 4.14
CA ILE A 106 -16.81 -0.90 2.86
C ILE A 106 -18.28 -0.62 3.11
N LYS A 107 -18.72 0.61 2.84
CA LYS A 107 -20.12 1.02 2.94
C LYS A 107 -20.79 0.86 1.58
N LYS A 108 -21.38 -0.33 1.35
CA LYS A 108 -21.95 -0.72 0.05
C LYS A 108 -23.10 0.18 -0.39
N ASP A 109 -23.95 0.59 0.55
CA ASP A 109 -25.06 1.53 0.38
C ASP A 109 -24.58 2.91 -0.09
N LYS A 110 -23.48 3.40 0.50
CA LYS A 110 -22.88 4.70 0.15
C LYS A 110 -21.91 4.63 -1.02
N LYS A 111 -21.56 3.41 -1.44
CA LYS A 111 -20.50 3.11 -2.42
C LYS A 111 -19.17 3.76 -2.00
N GLU A 112 -18.86 3.63 -0.72
CA GLU A 112 -17.68 4.23 -0.10
C GLU A 112 -16.74 3.17 0.49
N ILE A 113 -15.45 3.47 0.46
CA ILE A 113 -14.41 2.75 1.20
C ILE A 113 -13.80 3.75 2.17
N ILE A 114 -13.81 3.41 3.46
CA ILE A 114 -13.20 4.19 4.51
C ILE A 114 -11.93 3.45 4.94
N ASN A 115 -10.78 4.09 4.78
CA ASN A 115 -9.53 3.63 5.34
C ASN A 115 -9.23 4.41 6.62
N THR A 116 -8.78 3.70 7.65
CA THR A 116 -8.22 4.30 8.86
C THR A 116 -6.88 3.66 9.15
N PHE A 117 -5.88 4.46 9.50
CA PHE A 117 -4.54 3.97 9.81
C PHE A 117 -3.99 4.73 11.02
N ILE A 118 -3.42 4.02 11.99
CA ILE A 118 -2.80 4.54 13.20
C ILE A 118 -1.30 4.27 13.13
N LYS A 119 -0.48 5.29 13.39
CA LYS A 119 0.97 5.22 13.47
C LYS A 119 1.38 5.18 14.94
N TYR A 120 1.89 4.04 15.40
CA TYR A 120 2.37 3.85 16.77
C TYR A 120 3.76 4.43 16.95
N THR A 121 4.62 4.24 15.96
CA THR A 121 6.01 4.71 15.98
C THR A 121 6.22 5.67 14.81
N LYS A 122 6.60 6.91 15.14
CA LYS A 122 6.81 7.99 14.18
C LYS A 122 8.28 8.16 13.87
N ALA A 123 8.60 8.56 12.64
CA ALA A 123 9.96 8.93 12.27
C ALA A 123 10.24 10.39 12.64
N ASN A 124 9.21 11.23 12.56
CA ASN A 124 9.25 12.65 12.90
C ASN A 124 8.04 13.01 13.79
N ASP A 125 8.23 13.94 14.72
CA ASP A 125 7.15 14.51 15.55
C ASP A 125 6.04 15.18 14.74
N GLU A 126 6.36 15.61 13.51
CA GLU A 126 5.41 16.14 12.55
C GLU A 126 4.56 15.06 11.85
N ASP A 127 4.87 13.77 11.98
CA ASP A 127 4.02 12.74 11.38
C ASP A 127 2.64 12.73 12.07
N SER A 128 1.58 12.49 11.29
CA SER A 128 0.24 12.29 11.84
C SER A 128 0.17 11.02 12.69
N ASP A 129 -0.49 11.07 13.85
CA ASP A 129 -0.70 9.89 14.71
C ASP A 129 -1.67 8.91 14.07
N SER A 130 -2.66 9.43 13.34
CA SER A 130 -3.55 8.61 12.55
C SER A 130 -4.12 9.37 11.37
N THR A 131 -4.59 8.62 10.39
CA THR A 131 -5.23 9.15 9.19
C THR A 131 -6.55 8.45 8.95
N LYS A 132 -7.46 9.18 8.31
CA LYS A 132 -8.70 8.65 7.76
C LYS A 132 -8.86 9.13 6.33
N SER A 133 -9.07 8.17 5.43
CA SER A 133 -9.32 8.44 4.01
C SER A 133 -10.68 7.91 3.64
N VAL A 134 -11.47 8.67 2.89
CA VAL A 134 -12.75 8.23 2.33
C VAL A 134 -12.67 8.27 0.83
N TYR A 135 -12.93 7.13 0.20
CA TYR A 135 -13.00 6.97 -1.23
C TYR A 135 -14.45 6.73 -1.64
N ARG A 136 -14.91 7.36 -2.73
CA ARG A 136 -16.26 7.17 -3.27
C ARG A 136 -16.21 6.64 -4.69
N GLN A 137 -17.08 5.68 -4.99
CA GLN A 137 -17.21 5.10 -6.33
C GLN A 137 -17.80 6.12 -7.31
N GLY A 138 -17.12 6.34 -8.42
CA GLY A 138 -17.63 7.11 -9.56
C GLY A 138 -18.59 6.30 -10.45
N LYS A 139 -19.24 6.97 -11.42
CA LYS A 139 -20.15 6.30 -12.38
C LYS A 139 -19.45 5.18 -13.17
N ASN A 140 -18.15 5.34 -13.43
CA ASN A 140 -17.30 4.37 -14.13
C ASN A 140 -16.82 3.19 -13.24
N GLY A 141 -17.19 3.18 -11.96
CA GLY A 141 -16.81 2.12 -11.01
C GLY A 141 -15.45 2.34 -10.35
N TYR A 142 -14.66 3.34 -10.74
CA TYR A 142 -13.39 3.60 -10.07
C TYR A 142 -13.61 4.44 -8.81
N PHE A 143 -12.79 4.21 -7.80
CA PHE A 143 -12.82 4.95 -6.54
C PHE A 143 -11.94 6.19 -6.63
N ARG A 144 -12.43 7.31 -6.10
CA ARG A 144 -11.66 8.55 -5.97
C ARG A 144 -11.66 8.99 -4.51
N LEU A 145 -10.53 9.55 -4.06
CA LEU A 145 -10.41 10.15 -2.75
C LEU A 145 -11.32 11.39 -2.68
N VAL A 146 -12.27 11.40 -1.74
CA VAL A 146 -13.18 12.52 -1.49
C VAL A 146 -12.91 13.21 -0.17
N SER A 147 -12.29 12.52 0.79
CA SER A 147 -11.84 13.13 2.03
C SER A 147 -10.55 12.50 2.53
N PHE A 148 -9.62 13.34 3.00
CA PHE A 148 -8.44 12.91 3.75
C PHE A 148 -8.29 13.77 5.00
N THR A 149 -8.23 13.09 6.14
CA THR A 149 -8.12 13.70 7.46
C THR A 149 -6.90 13.14 8.17
N GLU A 150 -6.11 14.03 8.74
CA GLU A 150 -5.00 13.71 9.64
C GLU A 150 -5.39 14.06 11.07
N TYR A 151 -4.89 13.26 12.01
CA TYR A 151 -5.01 13.52 13.43
C TYR A 151 -3.61 13.62 14.03
N ARG A 152 -3.34 14.71 14.75
CA ARG A 152 -2.08 14.95 15.47
C ARG A 152 -2.39 15.45 16.87
N LYS A 153 -1.94 14.72 17.89
CA LYS A 153 -2.14 14.96 19.33
C LYS A 153 -3.61 15.30 19.65
N GLY A 154 -4.53 14.53 19.05
CA GLY A 154 -5.98 14.74 19.20
C GLY A 154 -6.59 15.87 18.36
N THR A 155 -5.77 16.68 17.68
CA THR A 155 -6.25 17.73 16.78
C THR A 155 -6.49 17.15 15.38
N LYS A 156 -7.67 17.42 14.84
CA LYS A 156 -8.10 17.00 13.50
C LYS A 156 -7.77 18.08 12.47
N LYS A 157 -7.18 17.68 11.34
CA LYS A 157 -7.02 18.53 10.15
C LYS A 157 -7.53 17.80 8.92
N THR A 158 -8.55 18.35 8.26
CA THR A 158 -8.98 17.86 6.93
C THR A 158 -8.07 18.50 5.88
N VAL A 159 -7.30 17.68 5.18
CA VAL A 159 -6.37 18.16 4.13
C VAL A 159 -7.07 18.19 2.77
N ILE A 160 -8.00 17.26 2.55
CA ILE A 160 -8.77 17.16 1.31
C ILE A 160 -10.25 16.98 1.65
N GLU A 161 -11.11 17.76 1.00
CA GLU A 161 -12.56 17.62 1.01
C GLU A 161 -13.11 18.01 -0.37
N LYS A 162 -13.86 17.10 -1.01
CA LYS A 162 -14.39 17.24 -2.38
C LYS A 162 -15.82 16.73 -2.52
#